data_AF-A0A2U2ZRP3-F1
#
_entry.id   AF-A0A2U2ZRP3-F1
#
_cell.length_a   1.000
_cell.length_b   1.000
_cell.length_c   1.000
_cell.angle_alpha   90.00
_cell.angle_beta   90.00
_cell.angle_gamma   90.00
#
_symmetry.space_group_name_H-M   'P 1'
#
loop_
_entity.id
_entity.type
_entity.pdbx_description
1 polymer ?
#
loop_
_entity_poly.entity_id
_entity_poly.type
_entity_poly.pdbx_seq_one_letter_code
_entity_poly.pdbx_strand_id
1 'polypeptide(L)'
;MNRADWAVRHLPEMTAGLRPALRAHLVHTLRPDDLAAAVAVDDTARPTGLHLHDVTRDGVPYVGIELAGGLGALMHGPRVVAFGATRVASLRRLAEQDAAGARTGLDKALLGHWSSAPFDHGVMETSEFELRADGTGWSLLANLGGEWVARLTWRCPAPGLLELRTEDGQESRHRYLVTAAPVASVTFEEPVEFCHQYAKSG
;
A
#
# COMPACT_ATOMS: atom_id res chain seq x y z
N MET A 1 8.88 2.86 28.08
CA MET A 1 7.48 3.11 27.67
C MET A 1 6.87 1.77 27.31
N ASN A 2 5.71 1.42 27.86
CA ASN A 2 5.08 0.12 27.55
C ASN A 2 4.41 0.17 26.16
N ARG A 3 4.03 -0.99 25.59
CA ARG A 3 3.45 -1.06 24.22
C ARG A 3 2.10 -0.35 24.11
N ALA A 4 1.28 -0.38 25.16
CA ALA A 4 -0.01 0.29 25.18
C ALA A 4 0.17 1.81 25.15
N ASP A 5 1.08 2.35 25.96
CA ASP A 5 1.43 3.78 25.96
C ASP A 5 1.97 4.22 24.60
N TRP A 6 2.80 3.38 23.95
CA TRP A 6 3.30 3.65 22.61
C TRP A 6 2.15 3.71 21.60
N ALA A 7 1.25 2.73 21.62
CA ALA A 7 0.15 2.64 20.67
C ALA A 7 -0.83 3.80 20.82
N VAL A 8 -1.20 4.16 22.05
CA VAL A 8 -2.09 5.31 22.32
C VAL A 8 -1.44 6.61 21.84
N ARG A 9 -0.14 6.80 22.08
CA ARG A 9 0.59 8.00 21.65
C ARG A 9 0.64 8.17 20.13
N HIS A 10 0.85 7.08 19.40
CA HIS A 10 1.02 7.11 17.93
C HIS A 10 -0.27 6.78 17.17
N LEU A 11 -1.38 6.53 17.87
CA LEU A 11 -2.67 6.23 17.24
C LEU A 11 -3.10 7.29 16.22
N PRO A 12 -2.96 8.61 16.46
CA PRO A 12 -3.30 9.62 15.45
C PRO A 12 -2.50 9.47 14.15
N GLU A 13 -1.20 9.19 14.24
CA GLU A 13 -0.32 8.98 13.08
C GLU A 13 -0.68 7.71 12.32
N MET A 14 -1.00 6.62 13.04
CA MET A 14 -1.45 5.36 12.44
C MET A 14 -2.79 5.53 11.74
N THR A 15 -3.76 6.21 12.36
CA THR A 15 -5.05 6.51 11.75
C THR A 15 -4.91 7.42 10.54
N ALA A 16 -3.99 8.39 10.56
CA ALA A 16 -3.67 9.20 9.38
C ALA A 16 -3.08 8.36 8.25
N GLY A 17 -2.12 7.46 8.54
CA GLY A 17 -1.55 6.51 7.57
C GLY A 17 -2.56 5.49 7.02
N LEU A 18 -3.64 5.22 7.75
CA LEU A 18 -4.75 4.37 7.30
C LEU A 18 -5.67 5.03 6.27
N ARG A 19 -5.81 6.36 6.31
CA ARG A 19 -6.79 7.08 5.46
C ARG A 19 -6.64 6.79 3.97
N PRO A 20 -5.44 6.77 3.36
CA PRO A 20 -5.28 6.43 1.95
C PRO A 20 -5.73 4.99 1.64
N ALA A 21 -5.36 4.02 2.50
CA ALA A 21 -5.75 2.63 2.33
C ALA A 21 -7.27 2.45 2.46
N LEU A 22 -7.91 3.16 3.39
CA LEU A 22 -9.35 3.13 3.57
C LEU A 22 -10.10 3.83 2.43
N ARG A 23 -9.62 4.99 1.95
CA ARG A 23 -10.20 5.71 0.81
C ARG A 23 -10.21 4.83 -0.43
N ALA A 24 -9.08 4.20 -0.75
CA ALA A 24 -8.98 3.26 -1.85
C ALA A 24 -9.99 2.10 -1.68
N HIS A 25 -10.06 1.49 -0.49
CA HIS A 25 -11.01 0.40 -0.23
C HIS A 25 -12.48 0.82 -0.44
N LEU A 26 -12.87 2.00 0.03
CA LEU A 26 -14.23 2.51 -0.09
C LEU A 26 -14.59 2.90 -1.54
N VAL A 27 -13.65 3.46 -2.30
CA VAL A 27 -13.86 3.76 -3.73
C VAL A 27 -14.15 2.48 -4.52
N HIS A 28 -13.44 1.37 -4.24
CA HIS A 28 -13.68 0.09 -4.94
C HIS A 28 -14.95 -0.62 -4.50
N THR A 29 -15.31 -0.55 -3.22
CA THR A 29 -16.47 -1.26 -2.68
C THR A 29 -17.79 -0.52 -2.89
N LEU A 30 -17.78 0.80 -2.84
CA LEU A 30 -19.01 1.60 -2.80
C LEU A 30 -19.29 2.39 -4.09
N ARG A 31 -18.42 2.37 -5.11
CA ARG A 31 -18.45 3.29 -6.26
C ARG A 31 -19.10 4.66 -5.94
N PRO A 32 -18.41 5.59 -5.25
CA PRO A 32 -19.02 6.89 -4.96
C PRO A 32 -18.21 8.09 -5.47
N ASP A 33 -18.91 9.21 -5.69
CA ASP A 33 -18.30 10.54 -5.85
C ASP A 33 -17.31 10.86 -4.71
N ASP A 34 -16.24 11.61 -5.02
CA ASP A 34 -15.13 11.93 -4.12
C ASP A 34 -15.55 12.47 -2.74
N LEU A 35 -16.62 13.26 -2.68
CA LEU A 35 -17.12 13.84 -1.43
C LEU A 35 -17.78 12.79 -0.52
N ALA A 36 -18.55 11.86 -1.09
CA ALA A 36 -19.17 10.77 -0.34
C ALA A 36 -18.11 9.76 0.14
N ALA A 37 -17.08 9.51 -0.67
CA ALA A 37 -15.93 8.72 -0.26
C ALA A 37 -15.18 9.36 0.92
N ALA A 38 -14.95 10.68 0.89
CA ALA A 38 -14.26 11.39 1.98
C ALA A 38 -15.02 11.31 3.31
N VAL A 39 -16.34 11.50 3.30
CA VAL A 39 -17.18 11.37 4.50
C VAL A 39 -17.17 9.93 5.03
N ALA A 40 -17.32 8.94 4.15
CA ALA A 40 -17.26 7.53 4.53
C ALA A 40 -15.88 7.15 5.11
N VAL A 41 -14.79 7.72 4.61
CA VAL A 41 -13.44 7.53 5.17
C VAL A 41 -13.37 8.06 6.60
N ASP A 42 -13.88 9.26 6.89
CA ASP A 42 -13.80 9.82 8.23
C ASP A 42 -14.65 9.06 9.26
N ASP A 43 -15.80 8.53 8.85
CA ASP A 43 -16.63 7.68 9.72
C ASP A 43 -16.01 6.29 9.93
N THR A 44 -15.42 5.71 8.87
CA THR A 44 -14.87 4.35 8.91
C THR A 44 -13.46 4.29 9.49
N ALA A 45 -12.68 5.38 9.40
CA ALA A 45 -11.32 5.46 9.96
C ALA A 45 -11.31 5.46 11.49
N ARG A 46 -12.48 5.60 12.13
CA ARG A 46 -12.60 5.59 13.60
C ARG A 46 -12.27 4.19 14.13
N PRO A 47 -11.21 4.05 14.95
CA PRO A 47 -10.89 2.77 15.58
C PRO A 47 -12.03 2.30 16.47
N THR A 48 -12.49 1.06 16.27
CA THR A 48 -13.47 0.38 17.14
C THR A 48 -12.79 -0.57 18.12
N GLY A 49 -11.55 -0.96 17.86
CA GLY A 49 -10.77 -1.89 18.67
C GLY A 49 -9.28 -1.82 18.34
N LEU A 50 -8.43 -2.22 19.29
CA LEU A 50 -6.99 -2.27 19.13
C LEU A 50 -6.44 -3.64 19.55
N HIS A 51 -5.53 -4.19 18.74
CA HIS A 51 -4.82 -5.43 19.02
C HIS A 51 -3.32 -5.14 19.14
N LEU A 52 -2.75 -5.31 20.32
CA LEU A 52 -1.31 -5.18 20.52
C LEU A 52 -0.64 -6.52 20.30
N HIS A 53 0.22 -6.59 19.30
CA HIS A 53 1.00 -7.79 19.03
C HIS A 53 2.26 -7.80 19.91
N ASP A 54 2.67 -8.97 20.34
CA ASP A 54 3.92 -9.16 21.08
C ASP A 54 5.16 -9.10 20.18
N VAL A 55 4.94 -9.16 18.86
CA VAL A 55 5.93 -8.94 17.82
C VAL A 55 6.31 -7.46 17.77
N THR A 56 7.61 -7.20 17.69
CA THR A 56 8.16 -5.87 17.50
C THR A 56 9.21 -5.93 16.42
N ARG A 57 9.37 -4.84 15.67
CA ARG A 57 10.47 -4.66 14.73
C ARG A 57 11.09 -3.28 14.94
N ASP A 58 12.41 -3.24 15.08
CA ASP A 58 13.20 -2.02 15.35
C ASP A 58 12.71 -1.26 16.59
N GLY A 59 12.27 -2.00 17.62
CA GLY A 59 11.70 -1.43 18.85
C GLY A 59 10.28 -0.87 18.72
N VAL A 60 9.69 -0.93 17.52
CA VAL A 60 8.32 -0.48 17.23
C VAL A 60 7.36 -1.68 17.25
N PRO A 61 6.27 -1.65 18.03
CA PRO A 61 5.29 -2.73 18.08
C PRO A 61 4.41 -2.76 16.83
N TYR A 62 3.87 -3.93 16.52
CA TYR A 62 2.77 -4.05 15.57
C TYR A 62 1.44 -3.82 16.27
N VAL A 63 0.57 -3.04 15.65
CA VAL A 63 -0.73 -2.67 16.19
C VAL A 63 -1.81 -3.00 15.18
N GLY A 64 -2.72 -3.89 15.53
CA GLY A 64 -3.96 -4.08 14.81
C GLY A 64 -4.97 -3.02 15.18
N ILE A 65 -5.67 -2.47 14.18
CA ILE A 65 -6.74 -1.51 14.36
C ILE A 65 -7.99 -2.09 13.71
N GLU A 66 -9.02 -2.35 14.52
CA GLU A 66 -10.35 -2.64 14.02
C GLU A 66 -11.05 -1.34 13.66
N LEU A 67 -11.78 -1.36 12.55
CA LEU A 67 -12.47 -0.22 11.99
C LEU A 67 -13.97 -0.54 11.87
N ALA A 68 -14.80 0.50 11.76
CA ALA A 68 -16.21 0.30 11.47
C ALA A 68 -16.40 -0.42 10.11
N GLY A 69 -17.60 -0.95 9.87
CA GLY A 69 -17.91 -1.64 8.61
C GLY A 69 -17.27 -3.02 8.44
N GLY A 70 -16.78 -3.63 9.53
CA GLY A 70 -16.19 -4.98 9.48
C GLY A 70 -14.77 -4.99 8.89
N LEU A 71 -14.07 -3.86 8.93
CA LEU A 71 -12.72 -3.71 8.42
C LEU A 71 -11.69 -3.79 9.56
N GLY A 72 -10.46 -4.09 9.18
CA GLY A 72 -9.32 -4.13 10.09
C GLY A 72 -8.02 -3.97 9.35
N ALA A 73 -7.04 -3.40 10.04
CA ALA A 73 -5.70 -3.21 9.52
C ALA A 73 -4.66 -3.66 10.53
N LEU A 74 -3.55 -4.19 10.03
CA LEU A 74 -2.34 -4.42 10.81
C LEU A 74 -1.34 -3.31 10.47
N MET A 75 -0.80 -2.65 11.50
CA MET A 75 0.10 -1.52 11.38
C MET A 75 1.48 -1.84 11.98
N HIS A 76 2.52 -1.20 11.42
CA HIS A 76 3.86 -1.11 12.02
C HIS A 76 4.34 0.33 11.91
N GLY A 77 4.24 1.10 13.00
CA GLY A 77 4.32 2.56 12.87
C GLY A 77 3.14 3.09 12.03
N PRO A 78 3.34 4.16 11.24
CA PRO A 78 2.31 4.68 10.34
C PRO A 78 2.05 3.77 9.12
N ARG A 79 2.88 2.75 8.88
CA ARG A 79 2.78 1.86 7.72
C ARG A 79 1.68 0.82 7.93
N VAL A 80 0.82 0.69 6.93
CA VAL A 80 -0.14 -0.43 6.80
C VAL A 80 0.63 -1.67 6.33
N VAL A 81 0.63 -2.72 7.16
CA VAL A 81 1.22 -4.03 6.84
C VAL A 81 0.21 -4.91 6.11
N ALA A 82 -1.06 -4.83 6.51
CA ALA A 82 -2.18 -5.51 5.87
C ALA A 82 -3.48 -4.76 6.16
N PHE A 83 -4.48 -4.87 5.28
CA PHE A 83 -5.81 -4.31 5.50
C PHE A 83 -6.85 -5.20 4.83
N GLY A 84 -7.96 -5.46 5.51
CA GLY A 84 -9.10 -6.18 4.94
C GLY A 84 -10.21 -6.30 5.96
N ALA A 85 -10.80 -7.49 6.06
CA ALA A 85 -11.76 -7.79 7.12
C ALA A 85 -11.15 -7.61 8.52
N THR A 86 -11.99 -7.35 9.54
CA THR A 86 -11.61 -7.11 10.94
C THR A 86 -10.55 -8.09 11.47
N ARG A 87 -10.62 -9.37 11.07
CA ARG A 87 -9.64 -10.40 11.47
C ARG A 87 -8.18 -10.01 11.19
N VAL A 88 -7.91 -9.22 10.15
CA VAL A 88 -6.55 -8.80 9.79
C VAL A 88 -5.85 -8.11 10.95
N ALA A 89 -6.59 -7.34 11.76
CA ALA A 89 -6.04 -6.64 12.92
C ALA A 89 -5.44 -7.60 13.97
N SER A 90 -6.00 -8.81 14.13
CA SER A 90 -5.56 -9.78 15.15
C SER A 90 -4.60 -10.86 14.64
N LEU A 91 -4.29 -10.88 13.33
CA LEU A 91 -3.44 -11.91 12.73
C LEU A 91 -1.95 -11.70 13.05
N ARG A 92 -1.50 -12.25 14.18
CA ARG A 92 -0.09 -12.26 14.62
C ARG A 92 0.88 -12.78 13.56
N ARG A 93 0.50 -13.82 12.79
CA ARG A 93 1.34 -14.40 11.74
C ARG A 93 1.79 -13.35 10.70
N LEU A 94 0.94 -12.39 10.35
CA LEU A 94 1.29 -11.33 9.41
C LEU A 94 2.36 -10.39 10.00
N ALA A 95 2.27 -10.10 11.30
CA ALA A 95 3.29 -9.33 12.02
C ALA A 95 4.63 -10.08 12.08
N GLU A 96 4.62 -11.39 12.35
CA GLU A 96 5.82 -12.23 12.38
C GLU A 96 6.49 -12.32 10.99
N GLN A 97 5.69 -12.53 9.94
CA GLN A 97 6.16 -12.57 8.56
C GLN A 97 6.79 -11.24 8.13
N ASP A 98 6.14 -10.12 8.43
CA ASP A 98 6.70 -8.82 8.14
C ASP A 98 7.95 -8.54 9.00
N ALA A 99 7.95 -8.89 10.29
CA ALA A 99 9.10 -8.67 11.18
C ALA A 99 10.34 -9.46 10.78
N ALA A 100 10.15 -10.72 10.35
CA ALA A 100 11.23 -11.60 9.89
C ALA A 100 11.75 -11.25 8.49
N GLY A 101 10.98 -10.50 7.69
CA GLY A 101 11.41 -10.08 6.36
C GLY A 101 12.65 -9.19 6.42
N ALA A 102 13.69 -9.48 5.65
CA ALA A 102 14.89 -8.63 5.58
C ALA A 102 14.50 -7.20 5.13
N ARG A 103 14.92 -6.18 5.90
CA ARG A 103 14.78 -4.78 5.47
C ARG A 103 15.89 -4.50 4.48
N THR A 104 15.55 -4.40 3.22
CA THR A 104 16.38 -3.73 2.22
C THR A 104 15.51 -2.61 1.65
N GLY A 105 16.11 -1.43 1.56
CA GLY A 105 15.41 -0.14 1.67
C GLY A 105 14.36 0.15 0.62
N LEU A 106 13.70 1.29 0.79
CA LEU A 106 12.91 1.91 -0.26
C LEU A 106 13.88 2.63 -1.21
N ASP A 107 13.83 2.32 -2.51
CA ASP A 107 14.53 3.14 -3.50
C ASP A 107 13.73 4.43 -3.71
N LYS A 108 14.34 5.57 -3.35
CA LYS A 108 13.72 6.88 -3.50
C LYS A 108 13.40 7.22 -4.96
N ALA A 109 14.11 6.61 -5.91
CA ALA A 109 13.86 6.81 -7.33
C ALA A 109 12.43 6.38 -7.71
N LEU A 110 11.91 5.34 -7.07
CA LEU A 110 10.59 4.76 -7.29
C LEU A 110 9.44 5.53 -6.62
N LEU A 111 9.72 6.49 -5.74
CA LEU A 111 8.69 7.22 -5.02
C LEU A 111 7.87 8.14 -5.93
N GLY A 112 6.57 8.19 -5.72
CA GLY A 112 5.63 9.04 -6.47
C GLY A 112 4.74 8.24 -7.42
N HIS A 113 4.04 8.97 -8.30
CA HIS A 113 3.08 8.43 -9.23
C HIS A 113 3.70 8.10 -10.60
N TRP A 114 3.25 7.01 -11.19
CA TRP A 114 3.77 6.42 -12.41
C TRP A 114 2.59 6.02 -13.30
N SER A 115 2.63 6.42 -14.56
CA SER A 115 1.56 6.15 -15.54
C SER A 115 2.14 5.53 -16.80
N SER A 116 1.47 4.50 -17.33
CA SER A 116 1.83 3.88 -18.60
C SER A 116 1.33 4.66 -19.81
N ALA A 117 0.46 5.66 -19.62
CA ALA A 117 -0.23 6.38 -20.70
C ALA A 117 0.68 6.84 -21.86
N PRO A 118 1.93 7.32 -21.64
CA PRO A 118 2.82 7.68 -22.75
C PRO A 118 3.32 6.51 -23.61
N PHE A 119 3.14 5.27 -23.15
CA PHE A 119 3.64 4.04 -23.77
C PHE A 119 2.53 3.10 -24.27
N ASP A 120 1.26 3.41 -23.99
CA ASP A 120 0.07 2.57 -24.29
C ASP A 120 -0.32 2.59 -25.79
N HIS A 121 0.65 2.49 -26.71
CA HIS A 121 0.40 2.61 -28.14
C HIS A 121 -0.37 1.40 -28.70
N GLY A 122 -1.65 1.60 -29.04
CA GLY A 122 -2.48 0.61 -29.72
C GLY A 122 -3.04 -0.49 -28.81
N VAL A 123 -2.94 -0.32 -27.49
CA VAL A 123 -3.51 -1.22 -26.49
C VAL A 123 -4.81 -0.66 -25.92
N MET A 124 -5.66 -1.51 -25.33
CA MET A 124 -6.93 -1.10 -24.73
C MET A 124 -6.84 -0.99 -23.21
N GLU A 125 -5.64 -1.19 -22.69
CA GLU A 125 -5.28 -1.20 -21.29
C GLU A 125 -4.43 0.03 -20.97
N THR A 126 -4.64 0.61 -19.80
CA THR A 126 -3.71 1.56 -19.19
C THR A 126 -3.46 1.18 -17.74
N SER A 127 -2.28 1.49 -17.23
CA SER A 127 -1.87 1.12 -15.89
C SER A 127 -1.21 2.29 -15.18
N GLU A 128 -1.47 2.40 -13.90
CA GLU A 128 -0.85 3.41 -13.05
C GLU A 128 -0.42 2.79 -11.72
N PHE A 129 0.54 3.40 -11.04
CA PHE A 129 0.84 3.05 -9.66
C PHE A 129 1.49 4.21 -8.90
N GLU A 130 1.37 4.19 -7.58
CA GLU A 130 2.06 5.13 -6.70
C GLU A 130 2.76 4.38 -5.58
N LEU A 131 4.03 4.70 -5.36
CA LEU A 131 4.82 4.16 -4.25
C LEU A 131 5.20 5.27 -3.27
N ARG A 132 4.88 5.07 -1.99
CA ARG A 132 5.09 6.06 -0.92
C ARG A 132 6.27 5.69 -0.02
N ALA A 133 6.82 6.72 0.62
CA ALA A 133 8.01 6.61 1.46
C ALA A 133 7.78 5.83 2.77
N ASP A 134 6.53 5.52 3.10
CA ASP A 134 6.16 4.65 4.22
C ASP A 134 6.12 3.17 3.83
N GLY A 135 6.41 2.81 2.57
CA GLY A 135 6.36 1.44 2.06
C GLY A 135 4.96 0.99 1.65
N THR A 136 3.99 1.90 1.59
CA THR A 136 2.66 1.65 1.02
C THR A 136 2.57 2.15 -0.42
N GLY A 137 1.56 1.69 -1.14
CA GLY A 137 1.28 2.13 -2.49
C GLY A 137 -0.04 1.58 -3.00
N TRP A 138 -0.31 1.87 -4.27
CA TRP A 138 -1.43 1.30 -5.02
C TRP A 138 -1.02 1.10 -6.47
N SER A 139 -1.70 0.20 -7.15
CA SER A 139 -1.64 0.01 -8.60
C SER A 139 -3.04 0.03 -9.18
N LEU A 140 -3.17 0.43 -10.44
CA LEU A 140 -4.40 0.49 -11.21
C LEU A 140 -4.17 -0.17 -12.56
N LEU A 141 -5.16 -0.94 -13.02
CA LEU A 141 -5.31 -1.45 -14.36
C LEU A 141 -6.71 -1.07 -14.86
N ALA A 142 -6.78 -0.28 -15.92
CA ALA A 142 -8.02 0.09 -16.58
C ALA A 142 -8.07 -0.52 -17.98
N ASN A 143 -9.22 -1.06 -18.37
CA ASN A 143 -9.51 -1.51 -19.73
C ASN A 143 -11.00 -1.38 -20.06
N LEU A 144 -11.44 -1.87 -21.22
CA LEU A 144 -12.85 -1.82 -21.64
C LEU A 144 -13.84 -2.46 -20.65
N GLY A 145 -13.39 -3.43 -19.86
CA GLY A 145 -14.19 -4.11 -18.85
C GLY A 145 -14.33 -3.35 -17.53
N GLY A 146 -13.54 -2.29 -17.33
CA GLY A 146 -13.55 -1.46 -16.13
C GLY A 146 -12.15 -1.21 -15.57
N GLU A 147 -12.13 -0.73 -14.34
CA GLU A 147 -10.92 -0.38 -13.60
C GLU A 147 -10.76 -1.30 -12.39
N TRP A 148 -9.57 -1.85 -12.23
CA TRP A 148 -9.13 -2.59 -11.06
C TRP A 148 -8.00 -1.84 -10.40
N VAL A 149 -8.03 -1.77 -9.08
CA VAL A 149 -6.96 -1.13 -8.33
C VAL A 149 -6.62 -2.03 -7.16
N ALA A 150 -5.34 -2.25 -6.96
CA ALA A 150 -4.83 -3.06 -5.86
C ALA A 150 -4.07 -2.16 -4.89
N ARG A 151 -4.36 -2.31 -3.60
CA ARG A 151 -3.47 -1.76 -2.57
C ARG A 151 -2.28 -2.67 -2.40
N LEU A 152 -1.12 -2.06 -2.19
CA LEU A 152 0.10 -2.82 -2.04
C LEU A 152 1.00 -2.25 -0.95
N THR A 153 1.82 -3.13 -0.40
CA THR A 153 3.06 -2.75 0.27
C THR A 153 4.21 -3.04 -0.67
N TRP A 154 5.29 -2.29 -0.54
CA TRP A 154 6.44 -2.45 -1.40
C TRP A 154 7.75 -2.32 -0.63
N ARG A 155 8.79 -2.94 -1.20
CA ARG A 155 10.18 -2.77 -0.77
C ARG A 155 11.14 -3.10 -1.91
N CYS A 156 12.42 -2.81 -1.74
CA CYS A 156 13.45 -3.29 -2.66
C CYS A 156 14.32 -4.37 -1.99
N PRO A 157 14.02 -5.69 -2.13
CA PRO A 157 14.83 -6.81 -1.58
C PRO A 157 16.32 -6.75 -1.96
N ALA A 158 16.64 -6.12 -3.10
CA ALA A 158 18.00 -5.85 -3.58
C ALA A 158 17.97 -4.59 -4.47
N PRO A 159 19.11 -3.94 -4.76
CA PRO A 159 19.17 -2.87 -5.75
C PRO A 159 18.58 -3.33 -7.09
N GLY A 160 17.70 -2.53 -7.69
CA GLY A 160 17.05 -2.85 -8.97
C GLY A 160 16.01 -3.98 -8.91
N LEU A 161 15.60 -4.44 -7.72
CA LEU A 161 14.54 -5.42 -7.55
C LEU A 161 13.44 -4.84 -6.68
N LEU A 162 12.24 -4.70 -7.22
CA LEU A 162 11.03 -4.26 -6.54
C LEU A 162 10.24 -5.49 -6.11
N GLU A 163 9.83 -5.56 -4.85
CA GLU A 163 8.83 -6.53 -4.38
C GLU A 163 7.55 -5.77 -4.05
N LEU A 164 6.44 -6.23 -4.62
CA LEU A 164 5.09 -5.76 -4.33
C LEU A 164 4.35 -6.88 -3.58
N ARG A 165 3.56 -6.50 -2.60
CA ARG A 165 2.61 -7.41 -1.94
C ARG A 165 1.24 -6.77 -1.91
N THR A 166 0.27 -7.38 -2.57
CA THR A 166 -1.12 -6.89 -2.62
C THR A 166 -1.83 -7.11 -1.29
N GLU A 167 -2.98 -6.46 -1.12
CA GLU A 167 -3.85 -6.62 0.05
C GLU A 167 -4.29 -8.07 0.31
N ASP A 168 -4.44 -8.86 -0.74
CA ASP A 168 -4.78 -10.29 -0.66
C ASP A 168 -3.58 -11.18 -0.29
N GLY A 169 -2.41 -10.56 -0.11
CA GLY A 169 -1.16 -11.24 0.24
C GLY A 169 -0.43 -11.84 -0.96
N GLN A 170 -0.85 -11.55 -2.20
CA GLN A 170 -0.11 -11.97 -3.38
C GLN A 170 1.20 -11.19 -3.46
N GLU A 171 2.31 -11.91 -3.62
CA GLU A 171 3.63 -11.33 -3.78
C GLU A 171 4.09 -11.41 -5.23
N SER A 172 4.67 -10.32 -5.73
CA SER A 172 5.33 -10.27 -7.02
C SER A 172 6.67 -9.55 -6.91
N ARG A 173 7.59 -9.89 -7.79
CA ARG A 173 8.93 -9.30 -7.85
C ARG A 173 9.24 -8.90 -9.28
N HIS A 174 9.77 -7.69 -9.43
CA HIS A 174 10.00 -7.07 -10.72
C HIS A 174 11.41 -6.47 -10.71
N ARG A 175 12.28 -6.94 -11.61
CA ARG A 175 13.54 -6.20 -11.85
C ARG A 175 13.20 -4.90 -12.54
N TYR A 176 13.84 -3.82 -12.12
CA TYR A 176 13.56 -2.50 -12.66
C TYR A 176 14.82 -1.70 -12.97
N LEU A 177 14.66 -0.76 -13.91
CA LEU A 177 15.63 0.27 -14.24
C LEU A 177 14.92 1.62 -14.27
N VAL A 178 15.41 2.60 -13.51
CA VAL A 178 14.94 3.99 -13.57
C VAL A 178 15.86 4.82 -14.43
N THR A 179 15.30 5.57 -15.38
CA THR A 179 16.00 6.54 -16.22
C THR A 179 15.42 7.93 -16.00
N ALA A 180 16.25 8.98 -16.08
CA ALA A 180 15.85 10.35 -15.72
C ALA A 180 15.53 11.27 -16.92
N ALA A 181 15.88 10.89 -18.15
CA ALA A 181 15.78 11.74 -19.33
C ALA A 181 15.19 10.97 -20.52
N PRO A 182 14.39 11.63 -21.39
CA PRO A 182 13.90 13.02 -21.31
C PRO A 182 12.75 13.23 -20.30
N VAL A 183 12.10 12.14 -19.89
CA VAL A 183 11.12 12.08 -18.79
C VAL A 183 11.61 10.99 -17.84
N ALA A 184 11.43 11.18 -16.53
CA ALA A 184 11.74 10.12 -15.60
C ALA A 184 10.84 8.90 -15.89
N SER A 185 11.42 7.75 -16.19
CA SER A 185 10.69 6.52 -16.47
C SER A 185 11.27 5.35 -15.71
N VAL A 186 10.42 4.38 -15.40
CA VAL A 186 10.83 3.09 -14.85
C VAL A 186 10.44 2.01 -15.85
N THR A 187 11.35 1.08 -16.11
CA THR A 187 11.13 -0.09 -16.95
C THR A 187 11.26 -1.35 -16.09
N PHE A 188 10.36 -2.31 -16.27
CA PHE A 188 10.35 -3.58 -15.58
C PHE A 188 10.60 -4.77 -16.54
N GLU A 189 11.40 -5.76 -16.11
CA GLU A 189 11.59 -7.00 -16.86
C GLU A 189 10.27 -7.77 -16.95
N GLU A 190 9.64 -8.06 -15.81
CA GLU A 190 8.27 -8.56 -15.70
C GLU A 190 7.29 -7.40 -15.52
N PRO A 191 6.16 -7.35 -16.25
CA PRO A 191 5.25 -6.22 -16.18
C PRO A 191 4.70 -6.06 -14.76
N VAL A 192 4.59 -4.81 -14.31
CA VAL A 192 3.72 -4.47 -13.19
C VAL A 192 2.33 -4.28 -13.80
N GLU A 193 1.29 -4.86 -13.20
CA GLU A 193 -0.01 -4.97 -13.86
C GLU A 193 0.13 -5.51 -15.30
N PHE A 194 -0.10 -4.65 -16.30
CA PHE A 194 0.02 -4.98 -17.72
C PHE A 194 1.26 -4.38 -18.39
N CYS A 195 1.86 -3.31 -17.84
CA CYS A 195 2.87 -2.53 -18.57
C CYS A 195 4.30 -2.80 -18.09
N HIS A 196 5.23 -2.76 -19.04
CA HIS A 196 6.66 -2.83 -18.76
C HIS A 196 7.28 -1.47 -18.51
N GLN A 197 6.63 -0.36 -18.87
CA GLN A 197 7.24 0.95 -18.79
C GLN A 197 6.25 2.00 -18.29
N TYR A 198 6.70 2.81 -17.36
CA TYR A 198 5.90 3.87 -16.77
C TYR A 198 6.67 5.17 -16.75
N ALA A 199 5.98 6.27 -16.99
CA ALA A 199 6.51 7.61 -16.90
C ALA A 199 6.09 8.19 -15.56
N LYS A 200 7.02 8.87 -14.89
CA LYS A 200 6.74 9.59 -13.67
C LYS A 200 5.87 10.78 -14.01
N SER A 201 4.72 10.88 -13.36
CA SER A 201 3.89 12.09 -13.41
C SER A 201 4.25 12.96 -12.20
N GLY A 202 4.41 14.25 -12.47
CA GLY A 202 4.84 15.26 -11.49
C GLY A 202 3.77 15.60 -10.47
#